data_AF-A0A920NPF5-F1
#
_entry.id   AF-A0A920NPF5-F1
#
_cell.length_a   1.000
_cell.length_b   1.000
_cell.length_c   1.000
_cell.angle_alpha   90.00
_cell.angle_beta   90.00
_cell.angle_gamma   90.00
#
_symmetry.space_group_name_H-M   'P 1'
#
loop_
_entity.id
_entity.type
_entity.pdbx_description
1 polymer ?
#
loop_
_entity_poly.entity_id
_entity_poly.type
_entity_poly.pdbx_seq_one_letter_code
_entity_poly.pdbx_strand_id
1 'polypeptide(L)' 'MNKERFYTDSDFINSPDGRTIRILSEYFGPFQRLRKNNIKDTIVFFGSARLKSRSQAKNALTNKSKNITATKFCRAET' A
#
# COMPACT_ATOMS: atom_id res chain seq x y z
N MET A 1 13.27 21.92 37.05
CA MET A 1 11.97 22.30 36.45
C MET A 1 11.73 21.39 35.26
N ASN A 2 10.85 20.39 35.38
CA ASN A 2 10.51 19.53 34.25
C ASN A 2 9.62 20.33 33.31
N LYS A 3 10.18 20.77 32.17
CA LYS A 3 9.42 21.49 31.15
C LYS A 3 8.70 20.45 30.31
N GLU A 4 7.39 20.32 30.48
CA GLU A 4 6.56 19.56 29.55
C GLU A 4 6.61 20.25 28.19
N ARG A 5 7.02 19.49 27.18
CA ARG A 5 7.17 19.99 25.81
C ARG A 5 5.95 19.53 25.03
N PHE A 6 5.33 20.41 24.26
CA PHE A 6 4.13 20.06 23.48
C PHE A 6 4.34 18.88 22.52
N TYR A 7 5.56 18.64 22.05
CA TYR A 7 5.82 17.50 21.18
C TYR A 7 5.82 16.13 21.89
N THR A 8 5.80 16.11 23.23
CA THR A 8 5.61 14.88 24.04
C THR A 8 4.19 14.74 24.57
N ASP A 9 3.36 15.78 24.41
CA ASP A 9 1.95 15.77 24.83
C ASP A 9 1.11 15.00 23.79
N SER A 10 0.53 13.89 24.23
CA SER A 10 -0.27 13.01 23.38
C SER A 10 -1.59 13.66 22.96
N ASP A 11 -2.20 14.49 23.81
CA ASP A 11 -3.47 15.13 23.51
C ASP A 11 -3.27 16.18 22.41
N PHE A 12 -2.19 16.97 22.52
CA PHE A 12 -1.80 17.92 21.48
C PHE A 12 -1.44 17.22 20.15
N ILE A 13 -0.60 16.19 20.17
CA ILE A 13 -0.13 15.51 18.94
C ILE A 13 -1.26 14.84 18.16
N ASN A 14 -2.28 14.33 18.86
CA ASN A 14 -3.44 13.71 18.24
C ASN A 14 -4.58 14.70 17.90
N SER A 15 -4.47 15.95 18.35
CA SER A 15 -5.41 17.01 18.01
C SER A 15 -5.29 17.44 16.54
N PRO A 16 -6.29 18.18 16.00
CA PRO A 16 -6.19 18.81 14.68
C PRO A 16 -4.94 19.68 14.51
N ASP A 17 -4.51 20.38 15.57
CA ASP A 17 -3.33 21.26 15.54
C ASP A 17 -2.01 20.47 15.45
N GLY A 18 -1.98 19.27 16.04
CA GLY A 18 -0.84 18.34 15.95
C GLY A 18 -0.67 17.69 14.58
N ARG A 19 -1.66 17.79 13.68
CA ARG A 19 -1.65 17.14 12.36
C ARG A 19 -0.40 17.47 11.54
N THR A 20 0.03 18.73 11.54
CA THR A 20 1.20 19.18 10.79
C THR A 20 2.47 18.45 11.24
N ILE A 21 2.62 18.23 12.54
CA ILE A 21 3.75 17.49 13.12
C ILE A 21 3.72 16.03 12.67
N ARG A 22 2.54 15.40 12.68
CA ARG A 22 2.38 14.02 12.20
C ARG A 22 2.74 13.87 10.73
N ILE A 23 2.31 14.79 9.86
CA ILE A 23 2.65 14.78 8.42
C ILE A 23 4.17 14.85 8.24
N LEU A 24 4.84 15.78 8.93
CA LEU A 24 6.30 15.90 8.88
C LEU A 24 6.98 14.63 9.40
N SER A 25 6.44 14.02 10.45
CA SER A 25 6.98 12.80 11.04
C SER A 25 6.86 11.60 10.10
N GLU A 26 5.71 11.43 9.44
CA GLU A 26 5.48 10.36 8.43
C GLU A 26 6.32 10.56 7.16
N TYR A 27 6.72 11.80 6.86
CA TYR A 27 7.65 12.07 5.77
C TYR A 27 9.10 11.76 6.15
N PHE A 28 9.58 12.31 7.27
CA PHE A 28 10.98 12.23 7.66
C PHE A 28 11.36 10.90 8.31
N GLY A 29 10.44 10.22 8.99
CA GLY A 29 10.69 8.94 9.66
C GLY A 29 11.16 7.85 8.70
N PRO A 30 10.40 7.54 7.63
CA PRO A 30 10.82 6.61 6.60
C PRO A 30 12.11 7.06 5.91
N PHE A 31 12.23 8.34 5.56
CA PHE A 31 13.41 8.87 4.90
C PHE A 31 14.69 8.70 5.75
N GLN A 32 14.60 8.97 7.06
CA GLN A 32 15.70 8.74 7.99
C GLN A 32 16.11 7.27 8.02
N ARG A 33 15.15 6.33 8.00
CA ARG A 33 15.43 4.88 7.97
C ARG A 33 16.13 4.47 6.68
N LEU A 34 15.67 4.96 5.53
CA LEU A 34 16.32 4.68 4.24
C LEU A 34 17.77 5.17 4.22
N ARG A 35 18.00 6.42 4.66
CA ARG A 35 19.36 6.99 4.73
C ARG A 35 20.28 6.22 5.69
N LYS A 36 19.79 5.86 6.89
CA LYS A 36 20.57 5.09 7.88
C LYS A 36 21.05 3.73 7.33
N ASN A 37 20.27 3.13 6.44
CA ASN A 37 20.59 1.85 5.81
C ASN A 37 21.32 2.00 4.46
N ASN A 38 21.78 3.20 4.10
CA ASN A 38 22.46 3.48 2.83
C ASN A 38 21.68 3.05 1.57
N ILE A 39 20.35 3.06 1.63
CA ILE A 39 19.48 2.76 0.48
C ILE A 39 19.39 4.03 -0.38
N LYS A 40 19.93 3.96 -1.60
CA LYS A 40 19.99 5.09 -2.55
C LYS A 40 19.08 4.84 -3.75
N ASP A 41 19.27 3.70 -4.40
CA ASP A 41 18.53 3.33 -5.60
C ASP A 41 17.35 2.43 -5.22
N THR A 42 16.12 2.85 -5.54
CA THR A 42 14.90 2.15 -5.16
C THR A 42 14.05 1.89 -6.41
N ILE A 43 13.62 0.64 -6.59
CA ILE A 43 12.62 0.28 -7.60
C ILE A 43 11.28 0.11 -6.89
N VAL A 44 10.28 0.92 -7.28
CA VAL A 44 8.94 0.88 -6.68
C VAL A 44 8.01 0.08 -7.59
N PHE A 45 7.50 -1.04 -7.08
CA PHE A 45 6.49 -1.85 -7.76
C PHE A 45 5.10 -1.49 -7.26
N PHE A 46 4.17 -1.32 -8.19
CA PHE A 46 2.75 -1.13 -7.89
C PHE A 46 1.93 -2.30 -8.44
N GLY A 47 0.84 -2.62 -7.75
CA GLY A 47 -0.06 -3.69 -8.15
C GLY A 47 -1.40 -3.60 -7.44
N SER A 48 -2.41 -4.28 -7.99
CA SER A 48 -3.73 -4.33 -7.35
C SER A 48 -3.67 -5.11 -6.05
N ALA A 49 -4.10 -4.49 -4.94
CA ALA A 49 -4.26 -5.16 -3.65
C ALA A 49 -5.29 -6.31 -3.67
N ARG A 50 -6.14 -6.35 -4.72
CA ARG A 50 -7.17 -7.40 -4.90
C ARG A 50 -6.69 -8.59 -5.72
N LEU A 51 -5.41 -8.66 -6.07
CA LEU A 51 -4.86 -9.81 -6.80
C LEU A 51 -5.09 -11.09 -6.00
N LYS A 52 -5.71 -12.08 -6.64
CA LYS A 52 -5.93 -13.40 -6.06
C LYS A 52 -4.61 -14.13 -5.97
N SER A 53 -4.48 -15.01 -4.98
CA SER A 53 -3.30 -15.86 -4.86
C SER A 53 -3.15 -16.71 -6.12
N ARG A 54 -1.92 -17.12 -6.44
CA ARG A 54 -1.63 -17.94 -7.62
C ARG A 54 -2.49 -19.21 -7.66
N SER A 55 -2.71 -19.84 -6.50
CA SER A 55 -3.57 -21.03 -6.37
C SER A 55 -5.03 -20.71 -6.68
N GLN A 56 -5.59 -19.65 -6.10
CA GLN A 56 -6.97 -19.22 -6.37
C GLN A 56 -7.18 -18.83 -7.83
N ALA A 57 -6.22 -18.12 -8.43
CA ALA A 57 -6.26 -17.75 -9.84
C ALA A 57 -6.21 -19.00 -10.73
N LYS A 58 -5.33 -19.97 -10.42
CA LYS A 58 -5.24 -21.23 -11.16
C LYS A 58 -6.52 -22.06 -11.06
N ASN A 59 -7.10 -22.17 -9.86
CA ASN A 59 -8.37 -22.86 -9.64
C ASN A 59 -9.52 -22.17 -10.40
N ALA A 60 -9.56 -20.84 -10.41
CA ALA A 60 -10.55 -20.10 -11.19
C ALA A 60 -10.40 -20.37 -12.70
N LEU A 61 -9.17 -20.43 -13.22
CA LEU A 61 -8.90 -20.76 -14.62
C LEU A 61 -9.31 -22.19 -14.98
N THR A 62 -8.95 -23.17 -14.15
CA THR A 62 -9.31 -24.59 -14.40
C THR A 62 -10.82 -24.79 -14.33
N ASN A 63 -11.48 -24.22 -13.32
CA ASN A 63 -12.94 -24.30 -13.15
C ASN A 63 -13.71 -23.56 -14.26
N LYS A 64 -13.14 -22.48 -14.79
CA LYS A 64 -13.72 -21.80 -15.96
C LYS A 64 -13.60 -22.66 -17.21
N SER A 65 -12.46 -23.31 -17.45
CA SER A 65 -12.30 -24.22 -18.61
C SER A 65 -13.33 -25.36 -18.63
N LYS A 66 -13.75 -25.86 -17.46
CA LYS A 66 -14.80 -26.89 -17.34
C LYS A 66 -16.20 -26.42 -17.76
N ASN A 67 -16.44 -25.10 -17.72
CA ASN A 67 -17.71 -24.48 -18.10
C ASN A 67 -17.66 -23.77 -19.47
N ILE A 68 -16.51 -23.80 -20.16
CA ILE A 68 -16.40 -23.32 -21.54
C ILE A 68 -16.76 -24.50 -22.46
N THR A 69 -18.02 -24.91 -22.41
CA THR A 69 -18.62 -25.70 -23.49
C THR A 69 -19.51 -24.76 -24.29
N ALA A 70 -18.90 -24.20 -25.34
CA ALA A 70 -19.52 -23.76 -26.60
C ALA A 70 -20.55 -22.60 -26.60
N THR A 71 -20.39 -21.53 -25.81
CA THR A 71 -21.20 -20.31 -26.04
C THR A 71 -20.34 -19.06 -26.30
N LYS A 72 -20.29 -18.73 -27.60
CA LYS A 72 -19.96 -17.42 -28.21
C LYS A 72 -18.59 -16.81 -27.85
N PHE A 73 -17.55 -17.26 -28.56
CA PHE A 73 -16.61 -16.28 -29.13
C PHE A 73 -17.33 -15.55 -30.28
N CYS A 74 -18.20 -14.59 -29.95
CA CYS A 74 -18.51 -13.56 -30.93
C CYS A 74 -17.21 -12.79 -31.10
N ARG A 75 -16.53 -13.02 -32.22
CA ARG A 75 -15.44 -12.15 -32.69
C ARG A 75 -16.04 -10.75 -32.72
N ALA A 76 -15.48 -9.85 -31.92
CA ALA A 76 -15.71 -8.44 -32.14
C ALA A 76 -15.03 -8.13 -33.47
N GLU A 77 -15.81 -8.15 -34.55
CA GLU A 77 -15.41 -7.59 -35.82
C GLU A 77 -15.39 -6.06 -35.65
N THR A 78 -14.38 -5.46 -36.26
CA THR A 78 -14.03 -4.03 -36.25
C THR A 78 -15.12 -3.14 -36.82
#